data_AF-A0A2N1MF99-F1
#
_entry.id   AF-A0A2N1MF99-F1
#
_cell.length_a   1.000
_cell.length_b   1.000
_cell.length_c   1.000
_cell.angle_alpha   90.00
_cell.angle_beta   90.00
_cell.angle_gamma   90.00
#
_symmetry.space_group_name_H-M   'P 1'
#
loop_
_entity.id
_entity.type
_entity.pdbx_description
1 polymer ?
#
loop_
_entity_poly.entity_id
_entity_poly.type
_entity_poly.pdbx_seq_one_letter_code
_entity_poly.pdbx_strand_id
1 'polypeptide(L)'
;MGSGTGILIRRELDTYVFNKFDFKGRIIGLDLNFKGNLKIRIIQCYIPTTGAGLTEILIFHQELKRLIDQAKHKNYEIVLMGDFNNHYDKYLERRIRGKCTKAIHNIFKYFEDKLLFDSTTLLFDINKNNNRHTFERQGNDNNMIETRIDYIWTTNFLALQINSQKLYRLDGLTTDHLMLITQFNAQEILNLKQLAKLKKQNRSKMIYAYDDMSDEDWKKYKEGTKELVLNQLKTTNCTDEISLNNKWIDKTKENQYKSKNNKPF
;
A
#
# COMPACT_ATOMS: atom_id res chain seq x y z
N MET A 1 -19.86 26.26 -16.31
CA MET A 1 -18.39 26.08 -16.34
C MET A 1 -18.12 24.59 -16.48
N GLY A 2 -17.39 24.17 -17.51
CA GLY A 2 -17.09 22.76 -17.74
C GLY A 2 -16.14 22.24 -16.67
N SER A 3 -16.52 21.14 -16.01
CA SER A 3 -15.60 20.36 -15.18
C SER A 3 -14.95 19.29 -16.06
N GLY A 4 -13.63 19.10 -15.91
CA GLY A 4 -12.90 18.07 -16.64
C GLY A 4 -11.68 17.59 -15.85
N THR A 5 -11.51 16.28 -15.81
CA THR A 5 -10.37 15.61 -15.19
C THR A 5 -9.56 14.89 -16.27
N GLY A 6 -8.23 14.87 -16.15
CA GLY A 6 -7.34 14.16 -17.08
C GLY A 6 -6.26 13.37 -16.34
N ILE A 7 -5.73 12.34 -17.00
CA ILE A 7 -4.53 11.62 -16.55
C ILE A 7 -3.52 11.66 -17.69
N LEU A 8 -2.31 12.16 -17.41
CA LEU A 8 -1.17 12.08 -18.30
C LEU A 8 -0.25 10.95 -17.82
N ILE A 9 0.12 10.07 -18.75
CA ILE A 9 1.02 8.96 -18.48
C ILE A 9 2.22 9.02 -19.44
N ARG A 10 3.41 8.72 -18.92
CA ARG A 10 4.61 8.59 -19.76
C ARG A 10 4.46 7.39 -20.70
N ARG A 11 4.99 7.51 -21.92
CA ARG A 11 4.81 6.51 -22.99
C ARG A 11 5.32 5.13 -22.60
N GLU A 12 6.36 5.04 -21.78
CA GLU A 12 6.91 3.78 -21.27
C GLU A 12 5.89 3.03 -20.40
N LEU A 13 5.07 3.76 -19.66
CA LEU A 13 4.05 3.19 -18.79
C LEU A 13 2.73 2.89 -19.52
N ASP A 14 2.46 3.56 -20.64
CA ASP A 14 1.26 3.32 -21.46
C ASP A 14 1.16 1.87 -21.94
N THR A 15 2.30 1.21 -22.18
CA THR A 15 2.36 -0.21 -22.54
C THR A 15 1.76 -1.16 -21.50
N TYR A 16 1.64 -0.73 -20.24
CA TYR A 16 1.00 -1.51 -19.17
C TYR A 16 -0.50 -1.23 -19.02
N VAL A 17 -1.02 -0.18 -19.64
CA VAL A 17 -2.43 0.22 -19.53
C VAL A 17 -3.29 -0.75 -20.35
N PHE A 18 -4.27 -1.37 -19.71
CA PHE A 18 -5.19 -2.31 -20.40
C PHE A 18 -6.67 -1.93 -20.28
N ASN A 19 -7.01 -0.98 -19.42
CA ASN A 19 -8.37 -0.50 -19.26
C ASN A 19 -8.38 1.00 -18.87
N LYS A 20 -9.38 1.73 -19.34
CA LYS A 20 -9.63 3.14 -19.06
C LYS A 20 -11.11 3.32 -18.76
N PHE A 21 -11.45 4.18 -17.81
CA PHE A 21 -12.85 4.46 -17.46
C PHE A 21 -13.00 5.89 -16.96
N ASP A 22 -14.20 6.43 -17.08
CA ASP A 22 -14.58 7.73 -16.54
C ASP A 22 -15.97 7.68 -15.89
N PHE A 23 -16.26 8.69 -15.08
CA PHE A 23 -17.58 8.94 -14.54
C PHE A 23 -17.85 10.43 -14.47
N LYS A 24 -18.79 10.87 -15.31
CA LYS A 24 -19.31 12.25 -15.37
C LYS A 24 -18.22 13.32 -15.50
N GLY A 25 -17.10 12.99 -16.15
CA GLY A 25 -15.96 13.90 -16.35
C GLY A 25 -15.22 14.35 -15.08
N ARG A 26 -15.60 13.83 -13.90
CA ARG A 26 -15.01 14.20 -12.60
C ARG A 26 -14.20 13.08 -11.98
N ILE A 27 -14.48 11.82 -12.32
CA ILE A 27 -13.64 10.69 -11.98
C ILE A 27 -13.13 10.08 -13.28
N ILE A 28 -11.84 9.79 -13.36
CA ILE A 28 -11.21 9.07 -14.47
C ILE A 28 -10.21 8.08 -13.88
N GLY A 29 -10.00 6.95 -14.53
CA GLY A 29 -9.01 6.00 -14.07
C GLY A 29 -8.44 5.10 -15.16
N LEU A 30 -7.31 4.50 -14.81
CA LEU A 30 -6.54 3.58 -15.63
C LEU A 30 -6.28 2.31 -14.84
N ASP A 31 -6.41 1.15 -15.46
CA ASP A 31 -5.86 -0.09 -14.92
C ASP A 31 -4.57 -0.44 -15.66
N LEU A 32 -3.51 -0.66 -14.90
CA LEU A 32 -2.19 -1.05 -15.37
C LEU A 32 -1.88 -2.48 -14.94
N ASN A 33 -1.22 -3.25 -15.80
CA ASN A 33 -0.81 -4.62 -15.51
C ASN A 33 0.71 -4.76 -15.68
N PHE A 34 1.43 -4.83 -14.56
CA PHE A 34 2.88 -4.96 -14.51
C PHE A 34 3.33 -6.42 -14.51
N LYS A 35 4.65 -6.63 -14.61
CA LYS A 35 5.26 -7.95 -14.43
C LYS A 35 4.93 -8.50 -13.03
N GLY A 36 4.93 -9.83 -12.90
CA GLY A 36 4.52 -10.46 -11.64
C GLY A 36 3.00 -10.52 -11.43
N ASN A 37 2.18 -10.13 -12.42
CA ASN A 37 0.72 -10.02 -12.30
C ASN A 37 0.29 -8.99 -11.25
N LEU A 38 1.12 -7.97 -11.04
CA LEU A 38 0.78 -6.80 -10.22
C LEU A 38 -0.13 -5.89 -11.04
N LYS A 39 -1.38 -5.74 -10.60
CA LYS A 39 -2.35 -4.84 -11.22
C LYS A 39 -2.52 -3.61 -10.33
N ILE A 40 -2.35 -2.43 -10.93
CA ILE A 40 -2.52 -1.15 -10.24
C ILE A 40 -3.66 -0.39 -10.92
N ARG A 41 -4.66 0.03 -10.14
CA ARG A 41 -5.69 0.96 -10.57
C ARG A 41 -5.32 2.37 -10.10
N ILE A 42 -5.18 3.28 -11.05
CA ILE A 42 -5.06 4.71 -10.78
C ILE A 42 -6.45 5.33 -10.94
N ILE A 43 -6.89 6.08 -9.95
CA ILE A 43 -8.16 6.83 -9.96
C ILE A 43 -7.82 8.30 -9.67
N GLN A 44 -8.17 9.19 -10.58
CA GLN A 44 -8.14 10.64 -10.36
C GLN A 44 -9.58 11.13 -10.16
N CYS A 45 -9.83 11.90 -9.10
CA CYS A 45 -11.14 12.48 -8.83
C CYS A 45 -11.10 14.00 -8.63
N TYR A 46 -12.20 14.66 -9.01
CA TYR A 46 -12.53 16.05 -8.68
C TYR A 46 -13.94 16.09 -8.09
N ILE A 47 -14.03 15.93 -6.77
CA ILE A 47 -15.29 15.86 -6.04
C ILE A 47 -15.93 17.25 -5.99
N PRO A 48 -17.25 17.39 -6.24
CA PRO A 48 -17.92 18.68 -6.14
C PRO A 48 -17.72 19.35 -4.79
N THR A 49 -17.68 20.69 -4.80
CA THR A 49 -17.60 21.48 -3.57
C THR A 49 -18.85 21.30 -2.72
N THR A 50 -18.78 21.66 -1.44
CA THR A 50 -19.93 21.63 -0.52
C THR A 50 -21.12 22.46 -1.00
N GLY A 51 -20.90 23.46 -1.87
CA GLY A 51 -21.96 24.28 -2.49
C GLY A 51 -22.83 23.53 -3.51
N ALA A 52 -22.36 22.40 -4.07
CA ALA A 52 -23.13 21.56 -4.98
C ALA A 52 -24.27 20.79 -4.28
N GLY A 53 -24.21 20.70 -2.94
CA GLY A 53 -25.19 19.97 -2.13
C GLY A 53 -24.75 18.53 -1.84
N LEU A 54 -25.19 18.04 -0.66
CA LEU A 54 -24.74 16.75 -0.13
C LEU A 54 -25.09 15.58 -1.06
N THR A 55 -26.27 15.58 -1.67
CA THR A 55 -26.73 14.50 -2.55
C THR A 55 -25.79 14.30 -3.74
N GLU A 56 -25.36 15.39 -4.39
CA GLU A 56 -24.45 15.30 -5.53
C GLU A 56 -23.08 14.75 -5.12
N ILE A 57 -22.53 15.23 -4.00
CA ILE A 57 -21.25 14.75 -3.46
C ILE A 57 -21.32 13.24 -3.15
N LEU A 58 -22.43 12.79 -2.57
CA LEU A 58 -22.61 11.38 -2.21
C LEU A 58 -22.66 10.45 -3.42
N ILE A 59 -23.11 10.92 -4.60
CA ILE A 59 -23.06 10.14 -5.85
C ILE A 59 -21.60 9.84 -6.21
N PHE A 60 -20.71 10.84 -6.16
CA PHE A 60 -19.29 10.63 -6.44
C PHE A 60 -18.60 9.78 -5.37
N HIS A 61 -18.97 9.94 -4.09
CA HIS A 61 -18.48 9.06 -3.04
C HIS A 61 -18.90 7.60 -3.26
N GLN A 62 -20.13 7.34 -3.69
CA GLN A 62 -20.61 5.98 -4.00
C GLN A 62 -19.85 5.38 -5.18
N GLU A 63 -19.58 6.17 -6.22
CA GLU A 63 -18.81 5.69 -7.37
C GLU A 63 -17.36 5.36 -6.99
N LEU A 64 -16.69 6.21 -6.19
CA LEU A 64 -15.36 5.90 -5.66
C LEU A 64 -15.36 4.57 -4.88
N LYS A 65 -16.36 4.36 -4.01
CA LYS A 65 -16.51 3.11 -3.25
C LYS A 65 -16.65 1.91 -4.18
N ARG A 66 -17.53 2.00 -5.18
CA ARG A 66 -17.73 0.94 -6.19
C ARG A 66 -16.44 0.59 -6.92
N LEU A 67 -15.67 1.61 -7.34
CA LEU A 67 -14.41 1.42 -8.06
C LEU A 67 -13.32 0.79 -7.18
N ILE A 68 -13.24 1.18 -5.90
CA ILE A 68 -12.31 0.63 -4.90
C ILE A 68 -12.67 -0.81 -4.58
N ASP A 69 -13.94 -1.10 -4.31
CA ASP A 69 -14.41 -2.47 -4.03
C ASP A 69 -14.15 -3.38 -5.22
N GLN A 70 -14.45 -2.94 -6.44
CA GLN A 70 -14.15 -3.71 -7.65
C GLN A 70 -12.65 -4.01 -7.79
N ALA A 71 -11.79 -3.02 -7.54
CA ALA A 71 -10.34 -3.20 -7.62
C ALA A 71 -9.85 -4.19 -6.55
N LYS A 72 -10.32 -4.05 -5.31
CA LYS A 72 -9.97 -4.97 -4.22
C LYS A 72 -10.44 -6.38 -4.46
N HIS A 73 -11.67 -6.58 -4.94
CA HIS A 73 -12.17 -7.92 -5.31
C HIS A 73 -11.33 -8.58 -6.41
N LYS A 74 -10.71 -7.77 -7.29
CA LYS A 74 -9.80 -8.26 -8.34
C LYS A 74 -8.33 -8.32 -7.90
N ASN A 75 -8.04 -8.08 -6.61
CA ASN A 75 -6.69 -8.01 -6.04
C ASN A 75 -5.80 -6.96 -6.73
N TYR A 76 -6.35 -5.79 -7.01
CA TYR A 76 -5.58 -4.66 -7.54
C TYR A 76 -5.05 -3.83 -6.38
N GLU A 77 -3.82 -3.35 -6.55
CA GLU A 77 -3.31 -2.23 -5.78
C GLU A 77 -3.93 -0.92 -6.31
N ILE A 78 -4.07 0.08 -5.46
CA ILE A 78 -4.84 1.30 -5.79
C ILE A 78 -3.98 2.53 -5.51
N VAL A 79 -3.96 3.46 -6.47
CA VAL A 79 -3.58 4.86 -6.27
C VAL A 79 -4.81 5.70 -6.53
N LEU A 80 -5.39 6.28 -5.49
CA LEU A 80 -6.51 7.20 -5.58
C LEU A 80 -6.03 8.61 -5.28
N MET A 81 -6.21 9.54 -6.20
CA MET A 81 -5.69 10.90 -6.09
C MET A 81 -6.67 11.96 -6.59
N GLY A 82 -6.46 13.20 -6.16
CA GLY A 82 -7.16 14.38 -6.68
C GLY A 82 -7.75 15.26 -5.59
N ASP A 83 -8.62 16.17 -6.01
CA ASP A 83 -9.30 17.14 -5.14
C ASP A 83 -10.60 16.55 -4.61
N PHE A 84 -10.66 16.38 -3.29
CA PHE A 84 -11.81 15.83 -2.59
C PHE A 84 -12.80 16.89 -2.13
N ASN A 85 -12.44 18.19 -2.20
CA ASN A 85 -13.21 19.30 -1.64
C ASN A 85 -13.70 19.04 -0.21
N ASN A 86 -12.90 18.31 0.56
CA ASN A 86 -13.27 17.78 1.86
C ASN A 86 -12.03 17.64 2.75
N HIS A 87 -12.25 17.60 4.06
CA HIS A 87 -11.17 17.70 5.04
C HIS A 87 -11.04 16.42 5.85
N TYR A 88 -9.98 15.66 5.59
CA TYR A 88 -9.65 14.46 6.36
C TYR A 88 -9.30 14.80 7.81
N ASP A 89 -8.66 15.93 8.07
CA ASP A 89 -8.31 16.35 9.43
C ASP A 89 -9.56 16.59 10.29
N LYS A 90 -10.63 17.16 9.71
CA LYS A 90 -11.93 17.32 10.39
C LYS A 90 -12.57 15.97 10.70
N TYR A 91 -12.37 14.96 9.85
CA TYR A 91 -12.80 13.59 10.15
C TYR A 91 -12.01 13.01 11.34
N LEU A 92 -10.68 13.13 11.32
CA LEU A 92 -9.81 12.63 12.39
C LEU A 92 -10.11 13.29 13.74
N GLU A 93 -10.24 14.61 13.79
CA GLU A 93 -10.58 15.35 15.01
C GLU A 93 -11.90 14.87 15.63
N ARG A 94 -12.91 14.60 14.79
CA ARG A 94 -14.19 14.07 15.28
C ARG A 94 -14.03 12.67 15.84
N ARG A 95 -13.29 11.80 15.15
CA ARG A 95 -13.02 10.42 15.59
C ARG A 95 -12.29 10.40 16.93
N ILE A 96 -11.23 11.19 17.09
CA ILE A 96 -10.45 11.30 18.34
C ILE A 96 -11.34 11.77 19.50
N ARG A 97 -12.29 12.68 19.24
CA ARG A 97 -13.25 13.17 20.23
C ARG A 97 -14.45 12.23 20.44
N GLY A 98 -14.47 11.03 19.86
CA GLY A 98 -15.57 10.07 19.96
C GLY A 98 -16.88 10.53 19.31
N LYS A 99 -16.84 11.51 18.39
CA LYS A 99 -18.03 12.05 17.73
C LYS A 99 -18.38 11.24 16.48
N CYS A 100 -19.69 11.09 16.22
CA CYS A 100 -20.18 10.46 15.00
C CYS A 100 -19.62 11.10 13.72
N THR A 101 -19.27 10.30 12.72
CA THR A 101 -18.81 10.78 11.42
C THR A 101 -19.96 11.46 10.67
N LYS A 102 -19.73 12.66 10.14
CA LYS A 102 -20.72 13.32 9.27
C LYS A 102 -20.78 12.61 7.92
N ALA A 103 -21.95 12.61 7.28
CA ALA A 103 -22.16 11.98 5.97
C ALA A 103 -21.11 12.41 4.92
N ILE A 104 -20.75 13.70 4.91
CA ILE A 104 -19.71 14.24 4.02
C ILE A 104 -18.34 13.59 4.26
N HIS A 105 -18.00 13.22 5.49
CA HIS A 105 -16.71 12.63 5.86
C HIS A 105 -16.70 11.09 5.80
N ASN A 106 -17.84 10.44 5.54
CA ASN A 106 -17.93 8.97 5.53
C ASN A 106 -17.04 8.31 4.47
N ILE A 107 -16.60 9.05 3.46
CA ILE A 107 -15.68 8.54 2.45
C ILE A 107 -14.29 8.23 3.06
N PHE A 108 -13.80 9.06 3.98
CA PHE A 108 -12.51 8.83 4.64
C PHE A 108 -12.55 7.65 5.60
N LYS A 109 -13.65 7.51 6.35
CA LYS A 109 -13.89 6.30 7.15
C LYS A 109 -13.81 5.04 6.27
N TYR A 110 -14.49 5.08 5.12
CA TYR A 110 -14.46 3.96 4.19
C TYR A 110 -13.04 3.68 3.66
N PHE A 111 -12.22 4.70 3.41
CA PHE A 111 -10.82 4.49 3.00
C PHE A 111 -10.01 3.77 4.08
N GLU A 112 -10.14 4.18 5.33
CA GLU A 112 -9.50 3.50 6.46
C GLU A 112 -9.99 2.05 6.62
N ASP A 113 -11.32 1.82 6.54
CA ASP A 113 -11.92 0.47 6.59
C ASP A 113 -11.42 -0.42 5.44
N LYS A 114 -11.03 0.20 4.32
CA LYS A 114 -10.44 -0.46 3.16
C LYS A 114 -8.91 -0.44 3.20
N LEU A 115 -8.26 -0.11 4.32
CA LEU A 115 -6.79 -0.11 4.44
C LEU A 115 -6.11 0.68 3.30
N LEU A 116 -6.68 1.83 2.96
CA LEU A 116 -6.03 2.83 2.15
C LEU A 116 -5.35 3.84 3.07
N PHE A 117 -4.16 4.26 2.69
CA PHE A 117 -3.31 5.13 3.49
C PHE A 117 -3.06 6.43 2.76
N ASP A 118 -3.25 7.55 3.46
CA ASP A 118 -2.93 8.88 2.93
C ASP A 118 -1.41 9.08 2.97
N SER A 119 -0.82 9.17 1.77
CA SER A 119 0.61 9.35 1.57
C SER A 119 1.21 10.53 2.35
N THR A 120 0.44 11.61 2.55
CA THR A 120 0.91 12.78 3.30
C THR A 120 1.07 12.46 4.78
N THR A 121 0.07 11.79 5.39
CA THR A 121 0.14 11.41 6.81
C THR A 121 1.13 10.30 7.12
N LEU A 122 1.55 9.53 6.11
CA LEU A 122 2.62 8.53 6.26
C LEU A 122 4.01 9.16 6.37
N LEU A 123 4.21 10.33 5.76
CA LEU A 123 5.52 10.98 5.68
C LEU A 123 5.68 12.15 6.65
N PHE A 124 4.57 12.76 7.10
CA PHE A 124 4.59 13.99 7.86
C PHE A 124 3.58 13.96 9.02
N ASP A 125 4.00 14.49 10.16
CA ASP A 125 3.11 14.74 11.29
C ASP A 125 2.22 15.96 11.01
N ILE A 126 1.01 15.68 10.57
CA ILE A 126 0.01 16.71 10.27
C ILE A 126 -0.62 17.24 11.56
N ASN A 127 -0.52 18.55 11.74
CA ASN A 127 -1.10 19.26 12.86
C ASN A 127 -1.45 20.70 12.46
N LYS A 128 -1.99 21.50 13.39
CA LYS A 128 -2.40 22.87 13.11
C LYS A 128 -1.27 23.78 12.59
N ASN A 129 -0.03 23.53 13.00
CA ASN A 129 1.14 24.32 12.60
C ASN A 129 1.84 23.73 11.36
N ASN A 130 1.47 22.52 10.94
CA ASN A 130 1.99 21.83 9.77
C ASN A 130 0.83 21.13 9.05
N ASN A 131 -0.10 21.93 8.51
CA ASN A 131 -1.31 21.43 7.87
C ASN A 131 -1.03 20.83 6.48
N ARG A 132 0.17 21.06 5.93
CA ARG A 132 0.56 20.73 4.55
C ARG A 132 -0.55 21.03 3.56
N HIS A 133 -1.05 22.28 3.62
CA HIS A 133 -2.14 22.73 2.77
C HIS A 133 -1.83 22.53 1.28
N THR A 134 -2.87 22.23 0.52
CA THR A 134 -2.83 22.05 -0.94
C THR A 134 -3.69 23.08 -1.66
N PHE A 135 -4.42 23.90 -0.91
CA PHE A 135 -5.30 24.93 -1.41
C PHE A 135 -5.14 26.21 -0.59
N GLU A 136 -5.18 27.33 -1.28
CA GLU A 136 -4.81 28.65 -0.79
C GLU A 136 -5.71 29.71 -1.43
N ARG A 137 -6.50 30.43 -0.62
CA ARG A 137 -7.30 31.56 -1.12
C ARG A 137 -7.27 32.74 -0.17
N GLN A 138 -7.47 33.94 -0.71
CA GLN A 138 -7.62 35.14 0.11
C GLN A 138 -8.99 35.15 0.80
N GLY A 139 -8.98 35.35 2.12
CA GLY A 139 -10.16 35.52 2.95
C GLY A 139 -10.63 36.98 3.00
N ASN A 140 -11.75 37.21 3.69
CA ASN A 140 -12.40 38.52 3.75
C ASN A 140 -11.54 39.59 4.45
N ASP A 141 -10.72 39.22 5.43
CA ASP A 141 -9.91 40.13 6.24
C ASP A 141 -8.45 40.21 5.75
N ASN A 142 -8.20 39.99 4.45
CA ASN A 142 -6.86 39.82 3.86
C ASN A 142 -6.02 38.65 4.45
N ASN A 143 -6.61 37.82 5.31
CA ASN A 143 -5.97 36.61 5.81
C ASN A 143 -5.98 35.50 4.75
N MET A 144 -4.89 34.74 4.67
CA MET A 144 -4.82 33.58 3.79
C MET A 144 -5.55 32.40 4.40
N ILE A 145 -6.49 31.82 3.65
CA ILE A 145 -7.18 30.58 4.02
C ILE A 145 -6.46 29.43 3.34
N GLU A 146 -5.83 28.60 4.17
CA GLU A 146 -5.06 27.44 3.76
C GLU A 146 -5.78 26.16 4.17
N THR A 147 -6.01 25.27 3.21
CA THR A 147 -6.64 23.97 3.49
C THR A 147 -5.98 22.83 2.73
N ARG A 148 -6.02 21.64 3.32
CA ARG A 148 -5.64 20.39 2.66
C ARG A 148 -6.90 19.71 2.14
N ILE A 149 -7.07 19.69 0.82
CA ILE A 149 -8.25 19.12 0.14
C ILE A 149 -7.88 18.20 -1.03
N ASP A 150 -6.65 18.32 -1.52
CA ASP A 150 -6.02 17.35 -2.42
C ASP A 150 -5.30 16.24 -1.65
N TYR A 151 -5.55 14.99 -2.04
CA TYR A 151 -4.98 13.81 -1.36
C TYR A 151 -4.46 12.79 -2.36
N ILE A 152 -3.50 11.97 -1.93
CA ILE A 152 -3.09 10.74 -2.61
C ILE A 152 -3.18 9.59 -1.60
N TRP A 153 -4.14 8.70 -1.81
CA TRP A 153 -4.42 7.50 -1.04
C TRP A 153 -3.92 6.26 -1.77
N THR A 154 -3.26 5.36 -1.04
CA THR A 154 -2.72 4.13 -1.63
C THR A 154 -3.03 2.89 -0.81
N THR A 155 -3.10 1.73 -1.45
CA THR A 155 -3.10 0.44 -0.75
C THR A 155 -1.77 0.19 -0.02
N ASN A 156 -1.78 -0.72 0.95
CA ASN A 156 -0.63 -1.01 1.81
C ASN A 156 0.68 -1.31 1.04
N PHE A 157 0.61 -2.14 -0.01
CA PHE A 157 1.81 -2.50 -0.77
C PHE A 157 2.49 -1.26 -1.37
N LEU A 158 1.70 -0.37 -1.98
CA LEU A 158 2.19 0.87 -2.58
C LEU A 158 2.61 1.91 -1.53
N ALA A 159 1.90 1.96 -0.40
CA ALA A 159 2.24 2.84 0.72
C ALA A 159 3.67 2.57 1.22
N LEU A 160 4.06 1.29 1.31
CA LEU A 160 5.41 0.88 1.69
C LEU A 160 6.49 1.25 0.67
N GLN A 161 6.11 1.59 -0.56
CA GLN A 161 7.06 2.02 -1.60
C GLN A 161 7.23 3.53 -1.65
N ILE A 162 6.49 4.31 -0.87
CA ILE A 162 6.61 5.78 -0.90
C ILE A 162 7.99 6.17 -0.36
N ASN A 163 8.74 6.95 -1.14
CA ASN A 163 10.08 7.41 -0.75
C ASN A 163 10.10 8.88 -0.32
N SER A 164 9.25 9.71 -0.92
CA SER A 164 9.18 11.15 -0.65
C SER A 164 7.90 11.75 -1.21
N GLN A 165 7.57 12.95 -0.71
CA GLN A 165 6.47 13.77 -1.21
C GLN A 165 6.86 15.23 -1.18
N LYS A 166 6.38 15.99 -2.18
CA LYS A 166 6.60 17.43 -2.31
C LYS A 166 5.30 18.14 -2.64
N LEU A 167 5.18 19.37 -2.13
CA LEU A 167 4.20 20.34 -2.57
C LEU A 167 4.91 21.34 -3.49
N TYR A 168 4.33 21.63 -4.63
CA TYR A 168 4.92 22.50 -5.62
C TYR A 168 3.90 23.49 -6.17
N ARG A 169 4.24 24.78 -6.14
CA ARG A 169 3.46 25.83 -6.81
C ARG A 169 3.95 25.93 -8.25
N LEU A 170 3.04 25.83 -9.21
CA LEU A 170 3.41 25.94 -10.63
C LEU A 170 3.61 27.40 -10.99
N ASP A 171 4.83 27.73 -11.40
CA ASP A 171 5.13 29.03 -11.96
C ASP A 171 4.40 29.21 -13.30
N GLY A 172 3.75 30.35 -13.50
CA GLY A 172 3.06 30.69 -14.75
C GLY A 172 1.65 30.11 -14.92
N LEU A 173 1.15 29.33 -13.96
CA LEU A 173 -0.26 28.89 -13.92
C LEU A 173 -0.99 29.58 -12.76
N THR A 174 -2.03 30.35 -13.05
CA THR A 174 -2.87 30.96 -12.01
C THR A 174 -3.81 29.90 -11.43
N THR A 175 -3.46 29.39 -10.25
CA THR A 175 -4.23 28.39 -9.51
C THR A 175 -4.17 28.67 -8.01
N ASP A 176 -5.28 28.43 -7.32
CA ASP A 176 -5.39 28.40 -5.87
C ASP A 176 -4.94 27.07 -5.25
N HIS A 177 -4.67 26.05 -6.08
CA HIS A 177 -4.13 24.75 -5.64
C HIS A 177 -2.61 24.63 -5.84
N LEU A 178 -1.95 23.91 -4.93
CA LEU A 178 -0.58 23.44 -5.03
C LEU A 178 -0.56 22.01 -5.59
N MET A 179 0.44 21.68 -6.40
CA MET A 179 0.63 20.33 -6.90
C MET A 179 1.19 19.43 -5.79
N LEU A 180 0.46 18.35 -5.50
CA LEU A 180 0.89 17.28 -4.62
C LEU A 180 1.61 16.19 -5.42
N ILE A 181 2.90 16.00 -5.16
CA ILE A 181 3.76 15.04 -5.86
C ILE A 181 4.22 13.97 -4.87
N THR A 182 3.82 12.73 -5.09
CA THR A 182 4.31 11.56 -4.33
C THR A 182 5.21 10.71 -5.23
N GLN A 183 6.37 10.33 -4.72
CA GLN A 183 7.33 9.48 -5.41
C GLN A 183 7.34 8.07 -4.77
N PHE A 184 7.48 7.05 -5.63
CA PHE A 184 7.50 5.65 -5.23
C PHE A 184 8.81 4.98 -5.66
N ASN A 185 9.30 4.03 -4.87
CA ASN A 185 10.38 3.15 -5.26
C ASN A 185 9.89 2.17 -6.34
N ALA A 186 10.33 2.40 -7.57
CA ALA A 186 9.88 1.64 -8.72
C ALA A 186 10.44 0.20 -8.77
N GLN A 187 11.51 -0.12 -8.01
CA GLN A 187 12.15 -1.44 -8.09
C GLN A 187 11.16 -2.55 -7.70
N GLU A 188 10.43 -2.38 -6.60
CA GLU A 188 9.45 -3.35 -6.11
C GLU A 188 8.19 -3.43 -6.98
N ILE A 189 7.93 -2.43 -7.85
CA ILE A 189 6.78 -2.41 -8.76
C ILE A 189 7.14 -3.05 -10.10
N LEU A 190 8.32 -2.72 -10.64
CA LEU A 190 8.73 -3.11 -12.00
C LEU A 190 9.52 -4.42 -12.06
N ASN A 191 10.25 -4.77 -11.00
CA ASN A 191 11.14 -5.94 -10.98
C ASN A 191 10.49 -7.20 -10.39
N LEU A 192 9.18 -7.20 -10.13
CA LEU A 192 8.48 -8.40 -9.69
C LEU A 192 8.66 -9.51 -10.72
N LYS A 193 9.24 -10.63 -10.26
CA LYS A 193 9.45 -11.80 -11.10
C LYS A 193 8.07 -12.36 -11.49
N GLN A 194 7.88 -12.65 -12.77
CA GLN A 194 6.67 -13.34 -13.23
C GLN A 194 6.49 -14.66 -12.47
N LEU A 195 5.26 -14.91 -11.99
CA LEU A 195 4.90 -16.16 -11.32
C LEU A 195 5.26 -17.39 -12.15
N ALA A 196 5.11 -17.33 -13.48
CA ALA A 196 5.53 -18.41 -14.37
C ALA A 196 7.05 -18.66 -14.34
N LYS A 197 7.86 -17.61 -14.20
CA LYS A 197 9.33 -17.71 -14.06
C LYS A 197 9.72 -18.24 -12.67
N LEU A 198 8.99 -17.86 -11.61
CA LEU A 198 9.17 -18.43 -10.27
C LEU A 198 8.81 -19.92 -10.24
N LYS A 199 7.70 -20.32 -10.89
CA LYS A 199 7.31 -21.72 -11.06
C LYS A 199 8.34 -22.51 -11.88
N LYS A 200 8.90 -21.93 -12.95
CA LYS A 200 10.02 -22.52 -13.72
C LYS A 200 11.34 -22.58 -12.94
N GLN A 201 11.53 -21.76 -11.91
CA GLN A 201 12.75 -21.75 -11.08
C GLN A 201 12.82 -22.92 -10.08
N ASN A 202 11.88 -23.87 -10.12
CA ASN A 202 11.91 -25.15 -9.40
C ASN A 202 12.28 -25.02 -7.92
N ARG A 203 11.84 -23.94 -7.26
CA ARG A 203 12.04 -23.77 -5.83
C ARG A 203 10.95 -24.55 -5.10
N SER A 204 11.27 -25.78 -4.70
CA SER A 204 10.46 -26.56 -3.77
C SER A 204 10.47 -25.90 -2.40
N LYS A 205 9.29 -25.65 -1.83
CA LYS A 205 9.16 -25.34 -0.39
C LYS A 205 9.26 -26.67 0.36
N MET A 206 10.20 -26.78 1.30
CA MET A 206 10.27 -27.92 2.20
C MET A 206 9.17 -27.79 3.24
N ILE A 207 8.31 -28.81 3.37
CA ILE A 207 7.26 -28.90 4.37
C ILE A 207 7.54 -30.14 5.20
N TYR A 208 7.74 -29.96 6.51
CA TYR A 208 7.92 -31.07 7.43
C TYR A 208 6.55 -31.59 7.85
N ALA A 209 6.26 -32.85 7.53
CA ALA A 209 5.04 -33.52 7.97
C ALA A 209 5.24 -34.10 9.38
N TYR A 210 5.36 -33.22 10.38
CA TYR A 210 5.53 -33.64 11.78
C TYR A 210 4.35 -34.47 12.28
N ASP A 211 3.15 -34.17 11.78
CA ASP A 211 1.90 -34.84 12.15
C ASP A 211 1.80 -36.27 11.59
N ASP A 212 2.60 -36.61 10.57
CA ASP A 212 2.63 -37.92 9.92
C ASP A 212 3.80 -38.80 10.42
N MET A 213 4.56 -38.35 11.42
CA MET A 213 5.72 -39.09 11.94
C MET A 213 5.27 -40.25 12.84
N SER A 214 5.78 -41.45 12.56
CA SER A 214 5.60 -42.61 13.45
C SER A 214 6.51 -42.53 14.68
N ASP A 215 6.23 -43.32 15.71
CA ASP A 215 7.07 -43.38 16.93
C ASP A 215 8.52 -43.82 16.63
N GLU A 216 8.72 -44.74 15.69
CA GLU A 216 10.05 -45.12 15.21
C GLU A 216 10.78 -43.94 14.54
N ASP A 217 10.07 -43.12 13.76
CA ASP A 217 10.66 -41.96 13.08
C ASP A 217 11.05 -40.88 14.09
N TRP A 218 10.24 -40.67 15.12
CA TRP A 218 10.57 -39.78 16.24
C TRP A 218 11.80 -40.25 17.00
N LYS A 219 11.90 -41.56 17.24
CA LYS A 219 13.06 -42.15 17.92
C LYS A 219 14.35 -41.96 17.11
N LYS A 220 14.31 -42.25 15.80
CA LYS A 220 15.44 -42.02 14.89
C LYS A 220 15.82 -40.53 14.81
N TYR A 221 14.84 -39.64 14.73
CA TYR A 221 15.08 -38.19 14.72
C TYR A 221 15.79 -37.74 16.01
N LYS A 222 15.31 -38.22 17.17
CA LYS A 222 15.89 -37.91 18.48
C LYS A 222 17.33 -38.42 18.61
N GLU A 223 17.57 -39.67 18.20
CA GLU A 223 18.90 -40.28 18.24
C GLU A 223 19.88 -39.59 17.29
N GLY A 224 19.48 -39.35 16.03
CA GLY A 224 20.30 -38.63 15.05
C GLY A 224 20.60 -37.19 15.46
N THR A 225 19.64 -36.50 16.07
CA THR A 225 19.85 -35.15 16.62
C THR A 225 20.85 -35.17 17.77
N LYS A 226 20.74 -36.14 18.68
CA LYS A 226 21.66 -36.30 19.81
C LYS A 226 23.10 -36.58 19.35
N GLU A 227 23.28 -37.45 18.36
CA GLU A 227 24.60 -37.77 17.81
C GLU A 227 25.25 -36.58 17.10
N LEU A 228 24.47 -35.83 16.31
CA LEU A 228 24.95 -34.62 15.63
C LEU A 228 25.35 -33.50 16.62
N VAL A 229 24.64 -33.39 17.75
CA VAL A 229 25.01 -32.45 18.82
C VAL A 229 26.31 -32.89 19.49
N LEU A 230 26.42 -34.16 19.88
CA LEU A 230 27.60 -34.70 20.57
C LEU A 230 28.87 -34.67 19.72
N ASN A 231 28.79 -35.05 18.44
CA ASN A 231 29.94 -35.03 17.55
C ASN A 231 30.44 -33.60 17.28
N GLN A 232 29.56 -32.61 17.29
CA GLN A 232 29.98 -31.25 17.06
C GLN A 232 30.50 -30.54 18.32
N LEU A 233 29.97 -30.84 19.51
CA LEU A 233 30.55 -30.39 20.78
C LEU A 233 32.01 -30.81 20.94
N LYS A 234 32.38 -31.98 20.39
CA LYS A 234 33.78 -32.44 20.33
C LYS A 234 34.67 -31.65 19.37
N THR A 235 34.08 -30.98 18.36
CA THR A 235 34.82 -30.25 17.30
C THR A 235 34.83 -28.73 17.48
N THR A 236 34.05 -28.18 18.40
CA THR A 236 33.93 -26.73 18.58
C THR A 236 34.57 -26.27 19.89
N ASN A 237 35.71 -25.56 19.79
CA ASN A 237 36.12 -24.65 20.86
C ASN A 237 35.21 -23.42 20.80
N CYS A 238 34.28 -23.32 21.75
CA CYS A 238 33.44 -22.15 21.95
C CYS A 238 33.93 -21.42 23.19
N THR A 239 34.34 -20.17 23.03
CA THR A 239 34.95 -19.36 24.09
C THR A 239 33.98 -18.38 24.73
N ASP A 240 32.80 -18.17 24.13
CA ASP A 240 31.75 -17.28 24.66
C ASP A 240 30.33 -17.67 24.22
N GLU A 241 29.35 -17.13 24.96
CA GLU A 241 27.91 -17.40 24.84
C GLU A 241 27.30 -16.93 23.50
N ILE A 242 27.84 -15.87 22.90
CA ILE A 242 27.36 -15.32 21.62
C ILE A 242 27.73 -16.26 20.48
N SER A 243 28.96 -16.81 20.50
CA SER A 243 29.41 -17.81 19.52
C SER A 243 28.61 -19.12 19.61
N LEU A 244 28.15 -19.47 20.82
CA LEU A 244 27.25 -20.60 21.08
C LEU A 244 25.86 -20.35 20.47
N ASN A 245 25.25 -19.19 20.74
CA ASN A 245 23.90 -18.88 20.26
C ASN A 245 23.80 -18.77 18.74
N ASN A 246 24.79 -18.13 18.09
CA ASN A 246 24.80 -18.02 16.63
C ASN A 246 24.91 -19.39 15.94
N LYS A 247 25.74 -20.30 16.49
CA LYS A 247 25.84 -21.68 15.98
C LYS A 247 24.58 -22.50 16.22
N TRP A 248 23.86 -22.26 17.32
CA TRP A 248 22.56 -22.89 17.59
C TRP A 248 21.47 -22.48 16.57
N ILE A 249 21.46 -21.22 16.15
CA ILE A 249 20.51 -20.70 15.15
C ILE A 249 20.78 -21.26 13.75
N ASP A 250 22.03 -21.43 13.36
CA ASP A 250 22.36 -22.05 12.07
C ASP A 250 22.03 -23.55 12.03
N LYS A 251 22.08 -24.24 13.17
CA LYS A 251 21.75 -25.66 13.29
C LYS A 251 20.28 -26.03 13.25
N THR A 252 19.42 -25.19 13.83
CA THR A 252 17.96 -25.42 13.73
C THR A 252 17.51 -25.44 12.28
N LYS A 253 18.25 -24.76 11.39
CA LYS A 253 18.06 -24.81 9.94
C LYS A 253 18.61 -26.09 9.30
N GLU A 254 19.74 -26.66 9.76
CA GLU A 254 20.32 -27.89 9.19
C GLU A 254 19.60 -29.19 9.61
N ASN A 255 19.19 -29.33 10.88
CA ASN A 255 18.51 -30.55 11.35
C ASN A 255 17.14 -30.76 10.68
N GLN A 256 16.51 -29.66 10.30
CA GLN A 256 15.34 -29.64 9.46
C GLN A 256 15.59 -30.31 8.09
N TYR A 257 16.78 -30.19 7.48
CA TYR A 257 17.04 -30.76 6.14
C TYR A 257 17.18 -32.30 6.07
N LYS A 258 17.31 -33.03 7.19
CA LYS A 258 17.68 -34.46 7.18
C LYS A 258 16.52 -35.45 7.30
N SER A 259 15.30 -35.05 7.66
CA SER A 259 14.11 -35.92 7.63
C SER A 259 13.40 -35.86 6.27
N LYS A 260 14.03 -36.42 5.23
CA LYS A 260 13.48 -36.41 3.87
C LYS A 260 12.69 -37.68 3.57
N ASN A 261 11.37 -37.55 3.46
CA ASN A 261 10.55 -38.41 2.59
C ASN A 261 9.93 -37.54 1.49
N ASN A 262 10.41 -37.71 0.27
CA ASN A 262 9.88 -37.03 -0.91
C ASN A 262 8.57 -37.72 -1.33
N LYS A 263 7.44 -37.02 -1.23
CA LYS A 263 6.26 -37.32 -2.05
C LYS A 263 6.10 -36.24 -3.12
N PRO A 264 6.02 -36.62 -4.42
CA PRO A 264 5.59 -35.70 -5.46
C PRO A 264 4.06 -35.53 -5.42
N PHE A 265 3.58 -34.41 -6.01
CA PHE A 265 2.17 -34.05 -6.16
C PHE A 265 1.38 -35.08 -6.97
#